data_AF-K1TZZ2-F1
#
_entry.id   AF-K1TZZ2-F1
#
_cell.length_a   1.000
_cell.length_b   1.000
_cell.length_c   1.000
_cell.angle_alpha   90.00
_cell.angle_beta   90.00
_cell.angle_gamma   90.00
#
_symmetry.space_group_name_H-M   'P 1'
#
loop_
_entity.id
_entity.type
_entity.pdbx_description
1 polymer ?
#
loop_
_entity_poly.entity_id
_entity_poly.type
_entity_poly.pdbx_seq_one_letter_code
_entity_poly.pdbx_strand_id
1 'polypeptide(L)'
;MGRNAGYIALWCGIANGAEDILLPEKYDYNEQNIINNIITNRKHGKTHHIIINAEGIGHSTSMARRIEAATGIETRATILGYMQRG
;
A
#
# COMPACT_ATOMS: atom_id res chain seq x y z
N MET A 1 1.12 6.54 10.32
CA MET A 1 1.92 7.68 10.82
C MET A 1 2.51 8.45 9.65
N GLY A 2 3.14 9.60 9.93
CA GLY A 2 3.70 10.50 8.93
C GLY A 2 2.85 11.76 8.68
N ARG A 3 1.59 11.77 9.13
CA ARG A 3 0.60 12.82 8.91
C ARG A 3 0.52 13.17 7.42
N ASN A 4 1.04 14.33 7.02
CA ASN A 4 1.03 14.82 5.65
C ASN A 4 2.37 14.58 4.92
N ALA A 5 3.31 13.86 5.54
CA ALA A 5 4.61 13.55 4.99
C ALA A 5 4.77 12.04 4.74
N GLY A 6 5.18 11.68 3.54
CA GLY A 6 5.41 10.30 3.09
C GLY A 6 6.72 9.69 3.53
N TYR A 7 7.58 10.43 4.24
CA TYR A 7 8.96 10.01 4.56
C TYR A 7 9.05 8.61 5.19
N ILE A 8 8.23 8.31 6.20
CA ILE A 8 8.23 7.01 6.88
C ILE A 8 7.81 5.90 5.91
N ALA A 9 6.77 6.13 5.10
CA ALA A 9 6.27 5.16 4.14
C ALA A 9 7.31 4.89 3.03
N LEU A 10 7.98 5.93 2.54
CA LEU A 10 9.05 5.83 1.54
C LEU A 10 10.19 4.94 2.01
N TRP A 11 10.77 5.25 3.17
CA TRP A 11 11.91 4.49 3.68
C TRP A 11 11.53 3.08 4.12
N CYS A 12 10.36 2.90 4.73
CA CYS A 12 9.84 1.59 5.08
C CYS A 12 9.63 0.72 3.82
N GLY A 13 9.02 1.28 2.78
CA GLY A 13 8.78 0.54 1.54
C GLY A 13 10.07 0.13 0.83
N ILE A 14 11.05 1.03 0.74
CA ILE A 14 12.36 0.70 0.16
C ILE A 14 13.07 -0.39 0.97
N ALA A 15 13.11 -0.26 2.30
CA ALA A 15 13.82 -1.21 3.17
C ALA A 15 13.21 -2.62 3.16
N ASN A 16 11.90 -2.74 2.95
CA ASN A 16 11.19 -4.03 2.96
C ASN A 16 10.88 -4.57 1.55
N GLY A 17 11.27 -3.86 0.49
CA GLY A 17 11.01 -4.27 -0.89
C GLY A 17 9.54 -4.24 -1.29
N ALA A 18 8.78 -3.25 -0.80
CA ALA A 18 7.37 -3.09 -1.15
C ALA A 18 7.19 -2.82 -2.66
N GLU A 19 6.21 -3.48 -3.27
CA GLU A 19 5.89 -3.29 -4.69
C GLU A 19 5.27 -1.92 -4.98
N ASP A 20 4.47 -1.39 -4.06
CA ASP A 20 3.87 -0.07 -4.17
C ASP A 20 4.02 0.72 -2.86
N ILE A 21 4.39 1.99 -3.00
CA ILE A 21 4.53 2.93 -1.88
C ILE A 21 3.67 4.15 -2.18
N LEU A 22 2.65 4.38 -1.36
CA LEU A 22 1.69 5.47 -1.54
C LEU A 22 2.07 6.64 -0.63
N LEU A 23 2.36 7.78 -1.25
CA LEU A 23 2.89 8.97 -0.59
C LEU A 23 1.97 10.17 -0.84
N PRO A 24 1.64 10.99 0.18
CA PRO A 24 0.81 12.18 -0.02
C PRO A 24 1.39 13.18 -1.02
N GLU A 25 2.71 13.18 -1.22
CA GLU A 25 3.40 14.06 -2.16
C GLU A 25 3.31 13.64 -3.63
N LYS A 26 2.92 12.38 -3.91
CA LYS A 26 3.00 11.81 -5.27
C LYS A 26 1.75 11.06 -5.71
N TYR A 27 1.00 10.48 -4.77
CA TYR A 27 -0.11 9.62 -5.10
C TYR A 27 -1.28 10.43 -5.67
N ASP A 28 -1.74 10.02 -6.85
CA ASP A 28 -2.79 10.68 -7.65
C ASP A 28 -4.18 10.06 -7.42
N TYR A 29 -4.32 9.20 -6.40
CA TYR A 29 -5.55 8.44 -6.10
C TYR A 29 -6.00 7.49 -7.22
N ASN A 30 -5.10 7.14 -8.14
CA ASN A 30 -5.37 6.16 -9.17
C ASN A 30 -5.17 4.74 -8.63
N GLU A 31 -6.21 4.18 -8.01
CA GLU A 31 -6.22 2.81 -7.48
C GLU A 31 -6.13 1.75 -8.59
N GLN A 32 -6.56 2.08 -9.83
CA GLN A 32 -6.49 1.17 -10.97
C GLN A 32 -5.03 0.81 -11.33
N ASN A 33 -4.10 1.76 -11.19
CA ASN A 33 -2.68 1.49 -11.41
C ASN A 33 -2.14 0.42 -10.44
N ILE A 34 -2.55 0.48 -9.17
CA ILE A 34 -2.17 -0.50 -8.15
C ILE A 34 -2.72 -1.88 -8.52
N ILE A 35 -4.01 -1.95 -8.89
CA ILE A 35 -4.67 -3.19 -9.30
C ILE A 35 -3.95 -3.81 -10.51
N ASN A 36 -3.60 -3.01 -11.51
CA ASN A 36 -2.87 -3.46 -12.69
C ASN A 36 -1.48 -3.99 -12.32
N ASN A 37 -0.79 -3.34 -11.38
CA ASN A 37 0.53 -3.75 -10.91
C ASN A 37 0.45 -5.10 -10.18
N ILE A 38 -0.53 -5.28 -9.29
CA ILE A 38 -0.79 -6.55 -8.59
C ILE A 38 -1.02 -7.69 -9.58
N ILE A 39 -1.91 -7.49 -10.57
CA ILE A 39 -2.23 -8.51 -11.56
C ILE A 39 -0.99 -8.88 -12.39
N THR A 40 -0.21 -7.87 -12.78
CA THR A 40 1.02 -8.07 -13.58
C THR A 40 2.07 -8.84 -12.78
N ASN A 41 2.32 -8.46 -11.53
CA ASN A 41 3.27 -9.14 -10.65
C ASN A 41 2.88 -10.60 -10.37
N ARG A 42 1.57 -10.86 -10.19
CA ARG A 42 1.07 -12.23 -10.05
C ARG A 42 1.30 -13.06 -11.31
N LYS A 43 1.10 -12.49 -12.50
CA LYS A 43 1.42 -13.16 -13.77
C LYS A 43 2.91 -13.49 -13.90
N HIS A 44 3.78 -12.68 -13.32
CA HIS A 44 5.21 -12.95 -13.21
C HIS A 44 5.59 -13.97 -12.12
N GLY A 45 4.61 -14.56 -11.44
CA GLY A 45 4.84 -15.62 -10.45
C GLY A 45 5.10 -15.12 -9.04
N LYS A 46 4.97 -13.81 -8.75
CA LYS A 46 5.03 -13.34 -7.36
C LYS A 46 3.85 -13.91 -6.56
N THR A 47 4.16 -14.38 -5.35
CA THR A 47 3.19 -15.01 -4.44
C THR A 47 2.55 -14.02 -3.47
N HIS A 48 3.13 -12.83 -3.32
CA HIS A 48 2.66 -11.76 -2.45
C HIS A 48 2.89 -10.41 -3.12
N HIS A 49 2.18 -9.39 -2.61
CA HIS A 49 2.31 -8.00 -3.02
C HIS A 49 2.11 -7.11 -1.80
N ILE A 50 3.12 -6.32 -1.46
CA ILE A 50 3.15 -5.46 -0.27
C ILE A 50 2.95 -4.02 -0.71
N ILE A 51 1.96 -3.36 -0.09
CA ILE A 51 1.68 -1.95 -0.28
C ILE A 51 1.96 -1.23 1.02
N ILE A 52 2.85 -0.24 1.00
CA ILE A 52 3.06 0.66 2.13
C ILE A 52 2.27 1.94 1.89
N ASN A 53 1.22 2.12 2.68
CA ASN A 53 0.31 3.26 2.57
C ASN A 53 0.59 4.29 3.67
N ALA A 54 1.01 5.51 3.30
CA ALA A 54 1.12 6.62 4.24
C ALA A 54 -0.26 7.03 4.77
N GLU A 55 -0.36 7.40 6.06
CA GLU A 55 -1.67 7.68 6.66
C GLU A 55 -2.39 8.88 6.04
N GLY A 56 -1.63 9.82 5.47
CA GLY A 56 -2.16 10.99 4.78
C GLY A 56 -2.91 10.68 3.48
N ILE A 57 -2.84 9.45 2.96
CA ILE A 57 -3.57 9.01 1.76
C ILE A 57 -5.01 8.60 2.11
N GLY A 58 -5.21 7.95 3.26
CA GLY A 58 -6.52 7.50 3.69
C GLY A 58 -6.54 6.08 4.24
N HIS A 59 -7.75 5.54 4.37
CA HIS A 59 -8.01 4.33 5.15
C HIS A 59 -7.64 3.04 4.41
N SER A 60 -6.55 2.40 4.86
CA SER A 60 -6.05 1.13 4.29
C SER A 60 -7.08 -0.01 4.30
N THR A 61 -7.95 -0.09 5.30
CA THR A 61 -8.99 -1.15 5.37
C THR A 61 -9.97 -1.08 4.21
N SER A 62 -10.41 0.13 3.85
CA SER A 62 -11.34 0.33 2.73
C SER A 62 -10.67 0.05 1.39
N MET A 63 -9.40 0.45 1.24
CA MET A 63 -8.58 0.17 0.07
C MET A 63 -8.36 -1.34 -0.12
N ALA A 64 -7.98 -2.06 0.93
CA ALA A 64 -7.80 -3.51 0.90
C ALA A 64 -9.05 -4.24 0.39
N ARG A 65 -10.25 -3.85 0.88
CA ARG A 65 -11.52 -4.45 0.45
C ARG A 65 -11.79 -4.22 -1.04
N ARG A 66 -11.49 -3.01 -1.56
CA ARG A 66 -11.67 -2.71 -2.98
C ARG A 66 -10.67 -3.45 -3.88
N ILE A 67 -9.42 -3.53 -3.45
CA ILE A 67 -8.37 -4.29 -4.15
C ILE A 67 -8.74 -5.77 -4.19
N GLU A 68 -9.17 -6.36 -3.08
CA GLU A 68 -9.61 -7.75 -3.04
C GLU A 68 -10.81 -7.99 -3.97
N ALA A 69 -11.82 -7.12 -3.93
CA ALA A 69 -12.98 -7.22 -4.82
C ALA A 69 -12.59 -7.13 -6.31
N ALA A 70 -11.61 -6.29 -6.66
CA ALA A 70 -11.18 -6.10 -8.04
C ALA A 70 -10.23 -7.20 -8.55
N THR A 71 -9.41 -7.79 -7.66
CA THR A 71 -8.36 -8.75 -8.06
C THR A 71 -8.71 -10.20 -7.76
N GLY A 72 -9.65 -10.45 -6.84
CA GLY A 72 -9.94 -11.77 -6.28
C GLY A 72 -8.83 -12.32 -5.38
N ILE A 73 -7.87 -11.48 -4.98
CA ILE A 73 -6.74 -11.86 -4.13
C ILE A 73 -7.03 -11.41 -2.71
N GLU A 74 -6.97 -12.34 -1.75
CA GLU A 74 -7.14 -12.03 -0.33
C GLU A 74 -6.18 -10.91 0.08
N THR A 75 -6.75 -9.80 0.55
CA THR A 75 -6.00 -8.58 0.86
C THR A 75 -6.25 -8.16 2.30
N ARG A 76 -5.18 -8.11 3.09
CA ARG A 76 -5.24 -7.76 4.52
C ARG A 76 -4.63 -6.39 4.77
N ALA A 77 -5.32 -5.58 5.56
CA ALA A 77 -4.81 -4.28 6.02
C ALA A 77 -4.35 -4.35 7.48
N THR A 78 -3.13 -3.90 7.73
CA THR A 78 -2.57 -3.76 9.09
C THR A 78 -2.27 -2.30 9.39
N ILE A 79 -2.81 -1.78 10.49
CA ILE A 79 -2.56 -0.41 10.94
C ILE A 79 -1.68 -0.48 12.19
N LEU A 80 -0.40 -0.13 12.04
CA LEU A 80 0.58 -0.18 13.15
C LEU A 80 0.24 0.80 14.29
N GLY A 81 -0.45 1.90 13.98
CA GLY A 81 -0.91 2.87 14.99
C GLY A 81 0.24 3.48 15.80
N TYR A 82 -0.01 3.71 17.09
CA TYR A 82 0.90 4.39 18.00
C TYR A 82 2.15 3.59 18.40
N MET A 83 2.23 2.29 18.09
CA MET A 83 3.45 1.47 18.32
C MET A 83 4.70 2.08 17.66
N GLN A 84 4.51 2.88 16.61
CA GLN A 84 5.57 3.62 15.92
C GLN A 84 6.13 4.82 16.72
N ARG A 85 5.59 5.14 17.91
CA ARG A 85 6.02 6.28 18.75
C ARG A 85 6.84 5.89 19.97
N GLY A 86 7.09 4.59 20.20
CA GLY A 86 7.69 4.07 21.42
C GLY A 86 6.67 3.40 22.32
#